data_AF-A0A914X3K8-F1
#
_entry.id   AF-A0A914X3K8-F1
#
_cell.length_a   1.000
_cell.length_b   1.000
_cell.length_c   1.000
_cell.angle_alpha   90.00
_cell.angle_beta   90.00
_cell.angle_gamma   90.00
#
_symmetry.space_group_name_H-M   'P 1'
#
loop_
_entity.id
_entity.type
_entity.pdbx_description
1 polymer ?
#
loop_
_entity_poly.entity_id
_entity_poly.type
_entity_poly.pdbx_seq_one_letter_code
_entity_poly.pdbx_strand_id
1 'polypeptide(L)'
;MLWECCVRKDPTIMRFLQTTRLNNLTHTAHYYTDEEVLADILDGHLQGFILANWSTPEEKRALYSPLPPFFVHRVIGGEEVSECMRRIADDHGAKISKQRTLCAVWSAEQILLHTGLVRFYLSKGMICSGISLVIEMNFSHPFKKYVIEQTEKRSEYQAAGNEIGASVSKCL
;
A
#
# COMPACT_ATOMS: atom_id res chain seq x y z
N MET A 1 4.11 22.07 13.93
CA MET A 1 5.34 22.10 13.11
C MET A 1 6.57 22.46 13.96
N LEU A 2 6.86 21.69 15.02
CA LEU A 2 8.10 21.83 15.83
C LEU A 2 9.00 20.58 15.69
N TRP A 3 8.41 19.42 15.43
CA TRP A 3 9.06 18.13 15.19
C TRP A 3 10.07 18.16 14.02
N GLU A 4 9.68 18.67 12.84
CA GLU A 4 10.55 18.66 11.65
C GLU A 4 11.78 19.57 11.80
N CYS A 5 11.67 20.66 12.57
CA CYS A 5 12.77 21.61 12.78
C CYS A 5 13.83 21.09 13.77
N CYS A 6 13.43 20.31 14.77
CA CYS A 6 14.37 19.76 15.76
C CYS A 6 15.16 18.57 15.20
N VAL A 7 14.50 17.69 14.43
CA VAL A 7 15.13 16.50 13.82
C VAL A 7 16.22 16.88 12.81
N ARG A 8 16.06 18.00 12.12
CA ARG A 8 16.98 18.43 11.04
C ARG A 8 18.25 19.13 11.55
N LYS A 9 18.27 19.58 12.80
CA LYS A 9 19.40 20.31 13.41
C LYS A 9 20.32 19.44 14.27
N ASP A 10 19.89 18.24 14.64
CA ASP A 10 20.71 17.33 15.42
C ASP A 10 21.76 16.65 14.52
N PRO A 11 23.07 16.88 14.76
CA PRO A 11 24.14 16.28 13.97
C PRO A 11 24.19 14.76 14.11
N THR A 12 23.69 14.19 15.21
CA THR A 12 23.58 12.74 15.44
C THR A 12 22.54 12.12 14.53
N ILE A 13 21.38 12.78 14.41
CA ILE A 13 20.31 12.34 13.52
C ILE A 13 20.72 12.52 12.06
N MET A 14 21.37 13.64 11.72
CA MET A 14 21.88 13.85 10.35
C MET A 14 22.95 12.82 9.99
N ARG A 15 23.85 12.47 10.91
CA ARG A 15 24.82 11.38 10.72
C ARG A 15 24.12 10.03 10.57
N PHE A 16 23.14 9.71 11.42
CA PHE A 16 22.34 8.49 11.28
C PHE A 16 21.63 8.45 9.93
N LEU A 17 20.98 9.53 9.51
CA LEU A 17 20.33 9.63 8.21
C LEU A 17 21.34 9.50 7.06
N GLN A 18 22.51 10.12 7.13
CA GLN A 18 23.56 9.99 6.11
C GLN A 18 24.14 8.58 6.02
N THR A 19 24.34 7.91 7.16
CA THR A 19 24.89 6.54 7.20
C THR A 19 23.83 5.49 6.83
N THR A 20 22.54 5.78 7.09
CA THR A 20 21.42 4.85 6.84
C THR A 20 20.79 5.05 5.46
N ARG A 21 20.85 6.26 4.87
CA ARG A 21 20.18 6.61 3.59
C ARG A 21 20.79 5.99 2.34
N LEU A 22 21.98 5.39 2.40
CA LEU A 22 22.67 4.92 1.18
C LEU A 22 22.90 3.41 1.11
N ASN A 23 22.81 2.68 2.23
CA ASN A 23 23.13 1.25 2.23
C ASN A 23 21.89 0.33 2.11
N ASN A 24 20.69 0.87 2.39
CA ASN A 24 19.46 0.05 2.46
C ASN A 24 18.59 0.15 1.19
N LEU A 25 18.91 1.09 0.31
CA LEU A 25 18.33 1.22 -1.03
C LEU A 25 19.43 0.89 -2.02
N THR A 26 19.78 -0.39 -2.13
CA THR A 26 20.66 -0.84 -3.20
C THR A 26 19.92 -0.65 -4.51
N HIS A 27 20.25 0.43 -5.22
CA HIS A 27 19.80 0.67 -6.58
C HIS A 27 20.65 -0.20 -7.53
N THR A 28 20.57 -1.53 -7.40
CA THR A 28 21.43 -2.40 -8.22
C THR A 28 20.75 -3.72 -8.56
N ALA A 29 19.99 -3.72 -9.64
CA ALA A 29 19.89 -4.89 -10.51
C ALA A 29 19.52 -4.40 -11.92
N HIS A 30 20.38 -4.70 -12.88
CA HIS A 30 20.11 -4.49 -14.30
C HIS A 30 19.14 -5.59 -14.74
N TYR A 31 17.83 -5.31 -14.68
CA TYR A 31 16.81 -6.15 -15.27
C TYR A 31 16.64 -5.78 -16.74
N TYR A 32 16.64 -6.77 -17.64
CA TYR A 32 16.56 -6.50 -19.08
C TYR A 32 15.12 -6.62 -19.61
N THR A 33 14.24 -7.37 -18.94
CA THR A 33 12.83 -7.52 -19.36
C THR A 33 11.81 -7.48 -18.22
N ASP A 34 10.57 -7.08 -18.53
CA ASP A 34 9.45 -7.13 -17.58
C ASP A 34 9.23 -8.57 -17.06
N GLU A 35 9.47 -9.58 -17.89
CA GLU A 35 9.28 -11.00 -17.59
C GLU A 35 10.26 -11.49 -16.51
N GLU A 36 11.53 -11.10 -16.60
CA GLU A 36 12.55 -11.40 -15.59
C GLU A 36 12.17 -10.82 -14.22
N VAL A 37 11.72 -9.56 -14.20
CA VAL A 37 11.29 -8.89 -12.95
C VAL A 37 10.09 -9.63 -12.34
N LEU A 38 9.12 -10.03 -13.16
CA LEU A 38 7.94 -10.73 -12.67
C LEU A 38 8.27 -12.14 -12.16
N ALA A 39 9.19 -12.85 -12.83
CA ALA A 39 9.68 -14.15 -12.37
C ALA A 39 10.34 -14.05 -10.98
N ASP A 40 11.27 -13.10 -10.81
CA ASP A 40 11.96 -12.91 -9.52
C ASP A 40 10.99 -12.53 -8.39
N ILE A 41 9.92 -11.80 -8.70
CA ILE A 41 8.87 -11.46 -7.73
C ILE A 41 8.06 -12.69 -7.32
N LEU A 42 7.74 -13.56 -8.29
CA LEU A 42 6.99 -14.79 -8.05
C LEU A 42 7.80 -15.80 -7.24
N ASP A 43 9.08 -15.97 -7.58
CA ASP A 43 10.02 -16.85 -6.90
C ASP A 43 10.46 -16.32 -5.52
N GLY A 44 10.21 -15.03 -5.26
CA GLY A 44 10.51 -14.37 -3.99
C GLY A 44 11.95 -13.90 -3.86
N HIS A 45 12.70 -13.90 -4.96
CA HIS A 45 14.05 -13.32 -5.05
C HIS A 45 14.01 -11.79 -4.99
N LEU A 46 12.98 -11.17 -5.57
CA LEU A 46 12.79 -9.72 -5.54
C LEU A 46 11.72 -9.33 -4.52
N GLN A 47 12.13 -8.53 -3.53
CA GLN A 47 11.24 -7.99 -2.53
C GLN A 47 11.42 -6.47 -2.38
N GLY A 48 10.33 -5.74 -2.49
CA GLY A 48 10.32 -4.28 -2.52
C GLY A 48 9.11 -3.72 -3.26
N PHE A 49 9.31 -2.76 -4.15
CA PHE A 49 8.26 -2.09 -4.91
C PHE A 49 8.57 -2.05 -6.40
N ILE A 50 7.52 -2.10 -7.24
CA ILE A 50 7.63 -1.87 -8.68
C ILE A 50 6.64 -0.80 -9.13
N LEU A 51 7.03 0.03 -10.08
CA LEU A 51 6.19 1.00 -10.76
C LEU A 51 5.85 0.43 -12.14
N ALA A 52 4.59 0.10 -12.38
CA ALA A 52 4.16 -0.53 -13.63
C ALA A 52 2.72 -0.15 -14.01
N ASN A 53 2.35 -0.48 -15.24
CA ASN A 53 0.97 -0.41 -15.72
C ASN A 53 0.26 -1.73 -15.43
N TRP A 54 -1.02 -1.62 -15.12
CA TRP A 54 -1.84 -2.73 -14.66
C TRP A 54 -3.19 -2.73 -15.37
N SER A 55 -3.65 -3.90 -15.78
CA SER A 55 -4.96 -4.04 -16.41
C SER A 55 -5.66 -5.33 -16.01
N THR A 56 -6.99 -5.25 -15.93
CA THR A 56 -7.87 -6.40 -15.74
C THR A 56 -8.33 -6.92 -17.11
N PRO A 57 -8.04 -8.18 -17.46
CA PRO A 57 -8.56 -8.80 -18.68
C PRO A 57 -10.08 -8.75 -18.72
N GLU A 58 -10.65 -8.57 -19.91
CA GLU A 58 -12.10 -8.41 -20.09
C GLU A 58 -12.89 -9.60 -19.55
N GLU A 59 -12.40 -10.82 -19.80
CA GLU A 59 -12.94 -12.09 -19.29
C GLU A 59 -13.07 -12.13 -17.76
N LYS A 60 -12.25 -11.38 -17.01
CA LYS A 60 -12.27 -11.36 -15.54
C LYS A 60 -13.06 -10.18 -14.97
N ARG A 61 -13.49 -9.21 -15.79
CA ARG A 61 -14.20 -8.03 -15.29
C ARG A 61 -15.53 -8.40 -14.64
N ALA A 62 -16.23 -9.40 -15.16
CA ALA A 62 -17.47 -9.88 -14.56
C ALA A 62 -17.27 -10.36 -13.10
N LEU A 63 -16.17 -11.07 -12.82
CA LEU A 63 -15.82 -11.55 -11.48
C LEU A 63 -15.57 -10.41 -10.49
N TYR A 64 -14.97 -9.31 -10.96
CA TYR A 64 -14.61 -8.15 -10.16
C TYR A 64 -15.58 -6.97 -10.33
N SER A 65 -16.72 -7.17 -10.99
CA SER A 65 -17.66 -6.09 -11.32
C SER A 65 -18.15 -5.29 -10.11
N PRO A 66 -18.32 -5.88 -8.90
CA PRO A 66 -18.70 -5.10 -7.72
C PRO A 66 -17.62 -4.07 -7.33
N LEU A 67 -16.35 -4.37 -7.62
CA LEU A 67 -15.23 -3.53 -7.21
C LEU A 67 -14.01 -3.78 -8.12
N PRO A 68 -13.73 -2.87 -9.07
CA PRO A 68 -12.51 -2.94 -9.86
C PRO A 68 -11.27 -2.98 -8.95
N PRO A 69 -10.23 -3.74 -9.33
CA PRO A 69 -9.14 -4.08 -8.41
C PRO A 69 -8.15 -2.93 -8.15
N PHE A 70 -8.07 -1.94 -9.04
CA PHE A 70 -7.09 -0.85 -8.91
C PHE A 70 -7.75 0.42 -8.38
N PHE A 71 -7.09 1.09 -7.45
CA PHE A 71 -7.54 2.36 -6.89
C PHE A 71 -6.57 3.45 -7.26
N VAL A 72 -7.05 4.47 -7.97
CA VAL A 72 -6.23 5.59 -8.42
C VAL A 72 -6.90 6.90 -8.13
N HIS A 73 -6.10 7.91 -7.83
CA HIS A 73 -6.61 9.27 -7.76
C HIS A 73 -6.78 9.81 -9.18
N ARG A 74 -8.01 10.12 -9.59
CA ARG A 74 -8.31 10.79 -10.85
C ARG A 74 -9.03 12.11 -10.58
N VAL A 75 -8.88 13.05 -11.51
CA VAL A 75 -9.68 14.27 -11.49
C VAL A 75 -11.02 13.94 -12.11
N ILE A 76 -12.09 14.04 -11.31
CA ILE A 76 -13.48 13.88 -11.77
C ILE A 76 -14.08 15.29 -11.86
N GLY A 77 -14.73 15.58 -12.99
CA GLY A 77 -15.55 16.76 -13.20
C GLY A 77 -17.03 16.41 -13.41
N GLY A 78 -17.81 17.39 -13.88
CA GLY A 78 -19.25 17.21 -14.10
C GLY A 78 -19.61 16.22 -15.21
N GLU A 79 -18.73 16.00 -16.19
CA GLU A 79 -19.01 15.10 -17.32
C GLU A 79 -18.89 13.63 -16.94
N GLU A 80 -17.99 13.33 -16.00
CA GLU A 80 -17.70 11.99 -15.50
C GLU A 80 -18.69 11.54 -14.40
N VAL A 81 -19.52 12.46 -13.91
CA VAL A 81 -20.58 12.18 -12.93
C VAL A 81 -21.84 11.71 -13.64
N SER A 82 -22.52 10.71 -13.05
CA SER A 82 -23.78 10.19 -13.61
C SER A 82 -24.82 11.30 -13.76
N GLU A 83 -25.68 11.17 -14.76
CA GLU A 83 -26.75 12.15 -15.00
C GLU A 83 -27.66 12.31 -13.77
N CYS A 84 -27.91 11.22 -13.06
CA CYS A 84 -28.64 11.22 -11.79
C CYS A 84 -27.98 12.15 -10.74
N MET A 85 -26.67 12.01 -10.54
CA MET A 85 -25.95 12.83 -9.57
C MET A 85 -25.78 14.29 -10.01
N ARG A 86 -25.73 14.53 -11.33
CA ARG A 86 -25.81 15.90 -11.88
C ARG A 86 -27.14 16.56 -11.53
N ARG A 87 -28.26 15.88 -11.76
CA ARG A 87 -29.60 16.39 -11.43
C ARG A 87 -29.74 16.68 -9.92
N ILE A 88 -29.26 15.77 -9.07
CA ILE A 88 -29.27 15.98 -7.60
C ILE A 88 -28.43 17.20 -7.21
N ALA A 89 -27.27 17.40 -7.86
CA ALA A 89 -26.43 18.56 -7.60
C ALA A 89 -27.13 19.86 -8.02
N ASP A 90 -27.76 19.88 -9.19
CA ASP A 90 -28.51 21.04 -9.70
C ASP A 90 -29.71 21.38 -8.80
N ASP A 91 -30.48 20.37 -8.37
CA ASP A 91 -31.64 20.51 -7.47
C ASP A 91 -31.25 21.10 -6.09
N HIS A 92 -30.00 20.90 -5.67
CA HIS A 92 -29.46 21.41 -4.42
C HIS A 92 -28.56 22.64 -4.58
N GLY A 93 -28.45 23.19 -5.80
CA GLY A 93 -27.58 24.34 -6.09
C GLY A 93 -26.09 24.06 -5.87
N ALA A 94 -25.69 22.80 -5.85
CA ALA A 94 -24.32 22.35 -5.64
C ALA A 94 -23.57 22.32 -6.97
N LYS A 95 -22.40 22.97 -7.02
CA LYS A 95 -21.53 22.92 -8.21
C LYS A 95 -20.63 21.69 -8.14
N ILE A 96 -20.66 20.85 -9.18
CA ILE A 96 -19.69 19.77 -9.35
C ILE A 96 -18.35 20.39 -9.78
N SER A 97 -17.51 20.69 -8.80
CA SER A 97 -16.15 21.17 -9.05
C SER A 97 -15.24 20.01 -9.46
N LYS A 98 -14.24 20.29 -10.31
CA LYS A 98 -13.18 19.33 -10.60
C LYS A 98 -12.40 19.03 -9.33
N GLN A 99 -12.50 17.80 -8.85
CA GLN A 99 -11.83 17.35 -7.62
C GLN A 99 -11.04 16.08 -7.87
N ARG A 100 -9.92 15.95 -7.14
CA ARG A 100 -9.10 14.74 -7.16
C ARG A 100 -9.72 13.73 -6.20
N THR A 101 -10.25 12.64 -6.74
CA THR A 101 -11.00 11.62 -6.00
C THR A 101 -10.39 10.25 -6.23
N LEU A 102 -10.41 9.41 -5.20
CA LEU A 102 -10.00 8.01 -5.31
C LEU A 102 -11.08 7.22 -6.06
N CYS A 103 -10.70 6.61 -7.18
CA CYS A 103 -11.59 5.88 -8.07
C CYS A 103 -11.14 4.43 -8.20
N ALA A 104 -12.09 3.50 -8.19
CA ALA A 104 -11.83 2.13 -8.60
C ALA A 104 -11.84 2.05 -10.13
N VAL A 105 -10.80 1.46 -10.73
CA VAL A 105 -10.60 1.39 -12.18
C VAL A 105 -10.15 -0.01 -12.63
N TRP A 106 -10.43 -0.32 -13.89
CA TRP A 106 -10.04 -1.59 -14.53
C TRP A 106 -8.61 -1.60 -15.03
N SER A 107 -8.07 -0.42 -15.36
CA SER A 107 -6.71 -0.21 -15.81
C SER A 107 -6.13 1.01 -15.13
N ALA A 108 -4.85 0.92 -14.82
CA ALA A 108 -4.10 1.99 -14.22
C ALA A 108 -2.67 2.01 -14.71
N GLU A 109 -2.14 3.21 -14.84
CA GLU A 109 -0.80 3.45 -15.34
C GLU A 109 0.10 3.89 -14.20
N GLN A 110 1.36 3.45 -14.23
CA GLN A 110 2.40 3.91 -13.31
C GLN A 110 1.97 3.81 -11.83
N ILE A 111 1.38 2.67 -11.43
CA ILE A 111 1.10 2.41 -10.02
C ILE A 111 2.33 1.77 -9.37
N LEU A 112 2.75 2.33 -8.24
CA LEU A 112 3.76 1.76 -7.36
C LEU A 112 3.13 0.70 -6.46
N LEU A 113 3.47 -0.57 -6.66
CA LEU A 113 2.97 -1.69 -5.87
C LEU A 113 4.09 -2.43 -5.16
N HIS A 114 3.82 -2.85 -3.93
CA HIS A 114 4.70 -3.77 -3.21
C HIS A 114 4.67 -5.16 -3.86
N THR A 115 5.82 -5.81 -3.99
CA THR A 115 5.99 -7.16 -4.57
C THR A 115 5.02 -8.22 -4.03
N GLY A 116 4.59 -8.14 -2.78
CA GLY A 116 3.53 -9.02 -2.23
C GLY A 116 2.15 -8.80 -2.88
N LEU A 117 1.80 -7.55 -3.18
CA LEU A 117 0.55 -7.20 -3.84
C LEU A 117 0.62 -7.50 -5.35
N VAL A 118 1.80 -7.35 -5.96
CA VAL A 118 2.09 -7.79 -7.33
C VAL A 118 1.80 -9.29 -7.47
N ARG A 119 2.37 -10.13 -6.60
CA ARG A 119 2.09 -11.58 -6.57
C ARG A 119 0.60 -11.88 -6.44
N PHE A 120 -0.09 -11.16 -5.55
CA PHE A 120 -1.53 -11.31 -5.40
C PHE A 120 -2.27 -10.99 -6.71
N TYR A 121 -2.00 -9.85 -7.36
CA TYR A 121 -2.67 -9.49 -8.61
C TYR A 121 -2.37 -10.44 -9.76
N LEU A 122 -1.12 -10.90 -9.90
CA LEU A 122 -0.75 -11.92 -10.88
C LEU A 122 -1.50 -13.25 -10.61
N SER A 123 -1.64 -13.66 -9.34
CA SER A 123 -2.43 -14.86 -8.98
C SER A 123 -3.92 -14.74 -9.30
N LYS A 124 -4.45 -13.51 -9.37
CA LYS A 124 -5.80 -13.22 -9.84
C LYS A 124 -5.88 -13.07 -11.37
N GLY A 125 -4.75 -13.15 -12.05
CA GLY A 125 -4.56 -12.98 -13.50
C GLY A 125 -4.85 -11.57 -13.99
N MET A 126 -4.44 -10.57 -13.20
CA MET A 126 -4.22 -9.23 -13.70
C MET A 126 -2.96 -9.21 -14.55
N ILE A 127 -2.91 -8.32 -15.54
CA ILE A 127 -1.77 -8.17 -16.44
C ILE A 127 -0.93 -6.99 -15.97
N CYS A 128 0.38 -7.22 -15.79
CA CYS A 128 1.39 -6.21 -15.52
C CYS A 128 2.16 -5.92 -16.82
N SER A 129 2.43 -4.65 -17.11
CA SER A 129 3.22 -4.25 -18.28
C SER A 129 3.92 -2.91 -18.05
N GLY A 130 5.00 -2.66 -18.79
CA GLY A 130 5.70 -1.37 -18.79
C GLY A 130 6.32 -1.05 -17.44
N ILE A 131 7.10 -1.99 -16.89
CA ILE A 131 7.77 -1.78 -15.61
C ILE A 131 8.80 -0.66 -15.78
N SER A 132 8.56 0.45 -15.09
CA SER A 132 9.34 1.69 -15.25
C SER A 132 10.37 1.88 -14.14
N LEU A 133 10.11 1.31 -12.96
CA LEU A 133 11.02 1.39 -11.81
C LEU A 133 10.88 0.14 -10.96
N VAL A 134 12.02 -0.38 -10.50
CA VAL A 134 12.11 -1.45 -9.50
C VAL A 134 12.90 -0.91 -8.31
N ILE A 135 12.33 -1.00 -7.12
CA ILE A 135 12.95 -0.60 -5.85
C ILE A 135 13.10 -1.85 -5.02
N GLU A 136 14.31 -2.35 -4.91
CA GLU A 136 14.64 -3.46 -4.02
C GLU A 136 14.79 -2.97 -2.58
N MET A 137 14.22 -3.73 -1.63
CA MET A 137 14.24 -3.38 -0.22
C MET A 137 14.99 -4.43 0.59
N ASN A 138 16.06 -3.99 1.25
CA ASN A 138 16.75 -4.82 2.22
C ASN A 138 15.98 -4.83 3.55
N PHE A 139 15.48 -6.00 3.95
CA PHE A 139 14.78 -6.18 5.22
C PHE A 139 15.74 -6.11 6.40
N SER A 140 15.96 -4.90 6.91
CA SER A 140 16.31 -4.74 8.32
C SER A 140 15.04 -4.85 9.15
N HIS A 141 15.10 -5.52 10.31
CA HIS A 141 13.96 -5.62 11.24
C HIS A 141 14.20 -4.68 12.44
N PRO A 142 14.22 -3.34 12.25
CA PRO A 142 14.64 -2.40 13.29
C PRO A 142 13.72 -2.42 14.51
N PHE A 143 12.45 -2.79 14.34
CA PHE A 143 11.45 -2.83 15.40
C PHE A 143 11.18 -4.23 15.97
N LYS A 144 11.96 -5.25 15.59
CA LYS A 144 11.71 -6.64 16.04
C LYS A 144 11.61 -6.74 17.56
N LYS A 145 12.57 -6.13 18.27
CA LYS A 145 12.61 -6.13 19.74
C LYS A 145 11.36 -5.48 20.33
N TYR A 146 10.98 -4.31 19.84
CA TYR A 146 9.79 -3.60 20.29
C TYR A 146 8.50 -4.41 20.05
N VAL A 147 8.35 -5.02 18.88
CA VAL A 147 7.17 -5.84 18.57
C VAL A 147 7.06 -7.05 19.50
N ILE A 148 8.17 -7.72 19.80
CA ILE A 148 8.20 -8.84 20.76
C ILE A 148 7.77 -8.35 22.15
N GLU A 149 8.36 -7.26 22.65
CA GLU A 149 8.01 -6.68 23.96
C GLU A 149 6.51 -6.33 24.07
N GLN A 150 5.91 -5.75 23.02
CA GLN A 150 4.48 -5.42 23.03
C GLN A 150 3.60 -6.66 22.93
N THR A 151 4.07 -7.70 22.23
CA THR A 151 3.33 -8.96 22.09
C THR A 151 3.30 -9.71 23.42
N GLU A 152 4.43 -9.78 24.12
CA GLU A 152 4.54 -10.38 25.46
C GLU A 152 3.60 -9.67 26.46
N LYS A 153 3.62 -8.33 26.50
CA LYS A 153 2.69 -7.55 27.33
C LYS A 153 1.23 -7.84 27.03
N ARG A 154 0.85 -7.96 25.76
CA ARG A 154 -0.54 -8.30 25.36
C ARG A 154 -0.94 -9.68 25.87
N SER A 155 -0.05 -10.66 25.79
CA SER A 155 -0.27 -12.01 26.33
C SER A 155 -0.45 -11.99 27.85
N GLU A 156 0.36 -11.20 28.57
CA GLU A 156 0.23 -11.02 30.03
C GLU A 156 -1.10 -10.35 30.42
N TYR A 157 -1.53 -9.30 29.70
CA TYR A 157 -2.83 -8.66 29.95
C TYR A 157 -4.01 -9.59 29.67
N GLN A 158 -3.92 -10.44 28.64
CA GLN A 158 -4.95 -11.45 28.35
C GLN A 158 -5.00 -12.53 29.43
N ALA A 159 -3.85 -12.98 29.95
CA ALA A 159 -3.79 -13.92 31.06
C ALA A 159 -4.38 -13.31 32.35
N ALA A 160 -3.99 -12.09 32.71
CA ALA A 160 -4.49 -11.39 33.89
C ALA A 160 -5.99 -11.04 33.80
N GLY A 161 -6.49 -10.67 32.61
CA GLY A 161 -7.92 -10.43 32.39
C GLY A 161 -8.79 -11.69 32.57
N ASN A 162 -8.27 -12.86 32.21
CA ASN A 162 -8.93 -14.14 32.45
C ASN A 162 -8.97 -14.52 33.94
N GLU A 163 -7.96 -14.16 34.74
CA GLU A 163 -7.94 -14.40 36.19
C GLU A 163 -8.97 -13.54 36.95
N ILE A 164 -9.21 -12.31 36.50
CA ILE A 164 -10.23 -11.43 37.09
C ILE A 164 -11.64 -11.93 36.75
N GLY A 165 -11.89 -12.41 35.53
CA GLY A 165 -13.17 -13.02 35.15
C GLY A 165 -13.49 -14.33 35.90
N ALA A 166 -12.46 -15.11 36.24
CA ALA A 166 -12.60 -16.35 36.99
C ALA A 166 -12.86 -16.14 38.50
N SER A 167 -12.40 -15.03 39.09
CA SER A 167 -12.66 -14.73 40.51
C SER A 167 -14.08 -14.20 40.75
N VAL A 168 -14.62 -13.42 39.81
CA VAL A 168 -16.00 -12.87 39.91
C VAL A 168 -17.05 -13.96 39.75
N SER A 169 -16.78 -15.01 38.96
CA SER A 169 -17.69 -16.16 38.80
C SER A 169 -17.70 -17.14 39.99
N LYS A 170 -16.79 -17.00 40.96
CA LYS A 170 -16.77 -17.80 42.20
C LYS A 170 -17.44 -17.11 43.39
N CYS A 171 -17.84 -15.85 43.23
CA CYS A 171 -18.49 -15.05 44.27
C CYS A 171 -20.00 -14.82 44.02
N LEU A 172 -20.59 -15.49 43.01
CA LEU A 172 -22.03 -15.52 42.74
C LEU A 172 -22.61 -16.91 43.06
#